data_AF-A0A9D8L064-F1
#
_entry.id   AF-A0A9D8L064-F1
#
_cell.length_a   1.000
_cell.length_b   1.000
_cell.length_c   1.000
_cell.angle_alpha   90.00
_cell.angle_beta   90.00
_cell.angle_gamma   90.00
#
_symmetry.space_group_name_H-M   'P 1'
#
loop_
_entity.id
_entity.type
_entity.pdbx_description
1 polymer ?
#
loop_
_entity_poly.entity_id
_entity_poly.type
_entity_poly.pdbx_seq_one_letter_code
_entity_poly.pdbx_strand_id
1 'polypeptide(L)'
;RHGEPADPLQVPAGEWLGLAQVPGLAWRHPASGQERRVPAHPRLVSHNQPAVRQLCESGFGVAVLTSLDVMPLLASGRLLRLLPEWEVPALPVWAVTPHRQTQPAKVRQAIELLGGYLQRIPGATDPAA
;
A
#
# COMPACT_ATOMS: atom_id res chain seq x y z
N ARG A 1 -23.93 -11.00 4.02
CA ARG A 1 -23.50 -9.58 4.00
C ARG A 1 -22.73 -9.33 5.28
N HIS A 2 -21.42 -9.53 5.26
CA HIS A 2 -20.57 -9.16 6.39
C HIS A 2 -20.46 -7.62 6.37
N GLY A 3 -20.62 -6.96 7.52
CA GLY A 3 -20.42 -5.51 7.61
C GLY A 3 -18.99 -5.12 7.27
N GLU A 4 -18.72 -3.82 7.12
CA GLU A 4 -17.35 -3.34 6.92
C GLU A 4 -16.46 -3.77 8.11
N PRO A 5 -15.34 -4.48 7.86
CA PRO A 5 -14.48 -4.98 8.92
C PRO A 5 -13.81 -3.82 9.66
N ALA A 6 -13.84 -3.87 10.99
CA ALA A 6 -13.19 -2.92 11.89
C ALA A 6 -11.85 -3.44 12.45
N ASP A 7 -11.57 -4.74 12.35
CA ASP A 7 -10.30 -5.37 12.73
C ASP A 7 -9.79 -6.23 11.55
N PRO A 8 -8.49 -6.19 11.20
CA PRO A 8 -7.92 -6.98 10.11
C PRO A 8 -8.22 -8.48 10.21
N LEU A 9 -8.37 -9.03 11.43
CA LEU A 9 -8.69 -10.43 11.64
C LEU A 9 -10.15 -10.80 11.35
N GLN A 10 -11.03 -9.82 11.14
CA GLN A 10 -12.42 -10.06 10.74
C GLN A 10 -12.55 -10.37 9.24
N VAL A 11 -11.55 -10.01 8.43
CA VAL A 11 -11.53 -10.36 7.01
C VAL A 11 -11.23 -11.85 6.88
N PRO A 12 -12.13 -12.66 6.30
CA PRO A 12 -11.90 -14.09 6.15
C PRO A 12 -10.59 -14.38 5.39
N ALA A 13 -9.83 -15.39 5.83
CA ALA A 13 -8.56 -15.75 5.20
C ALA A 13 -8.68 -15.94 3.67
N GLY A 14 -9.79 -16.53 3.21
CA GLY A 14 -10.07 -16.76 1.79
C GLY A 14 -10.47 -15.53 0.97
N GLU A 15 -10.62 -14.35 1.58
CA GLU A 15 -10.91 -13.10 0.86
C GLU A 15 -9.66 -12.27 0.58
N TRP A 16 -8.53 -12.56 1.24
CA TRP A 16 -7.28 -11.85 0.99
C TRP A 16 -6.69 -12.21 -0.37
N LEU A 17 -6.30 -11.18 -1.11
CA LEU A 17 -5.47 -11.25 -2.30
C LEU A 17 -4.11 -10.65 -1.97
N GLY A 18 -3.04 -11.34 -2.37
CA GLY A 18 -1.67 -10.99 -2.01
C GLY A 18 -0.86 -10.41 -3.17
N LEU A 19 0.03 -9.49 -2.82
CA LEU A 19 1.20 -9.17 -3.63
C LEU A 19 2.39 -9.98 -3.12
N ALA A 20 3.05 -10.72 -4.00
CA ALA A 20 4.03 -11.75 -3.64
C ALA A 20 5.25 -11.25 -2.85
N GLN A 21 5.50 -9.94 -2.83
CA GLN A 21 6.59 -9.33 -2.06
C GLN A 21 6.19 -8.91 -0.63
N VAL A 22 4.96 -9.23 -0.20
CA VAL A 22 4.43 -8.83 1.12
C VAL A 22 3.87 -10.05 1.87
N PRO A 23 4.72 -10.99 2.34
CA PRO A 23 4.26 -12.13 3.11
C PRO A 23 3.86 -11.69 4.53
N GLY A 24 2.55 -11.69 4.81
CA GLY A 24 2.01 -11.41 6.15
C GLY A 24 2.15 -9.94 6.54
N LEU A 25 1.03 -9.24 6.60
CA LEU A 25 1.02 -7.83 7.00
C LEU A 25 0.83 -7.70 8.50
N ALA A 26 1.76 -7.00 9.14
CA ALA A 26 1.59 -6.51 10.51
C ALA A 26 0.82 -5.20 10.46
N TRP A 27 -0.45 -5.25 10.82
CA TRP A 27 -1.30 -4.09 10.95
C TRP A 27 -1.13 -3.48 12.34
N ARG A 28 -1.03 -2.16 12.43
CA ARG A 28 -0.91 -1.41 13.67
C ARG A 28 -2.05 -0.40 13.76
N HIS A 29 -2.70 -0.32 14.91
CA HIS A 29 -3.69 0.70 15.21
C HIS A 29 -2.99 1.88 15.91
N PRO A 30 -2.83 3.06 15.27
CA PRO A 30 -1.98 4.14 15.79
C PRO A 30 -2.39 4.66 17.16
N ALA A 31 -3.70 4.76 17.42
CA ALA A 31 -4.21 5.34 18.66
C ALA A 31 -4.11 4.42 19.88
N SER A 32 -4.10 3.09 19.68
CA SER A 32 -4.07 2.11 20.78
C SER A 32 -2.74 1.37 20.88
N GLY A 33 -1.90 1.45 19.85
CA GLY A 33 -0.67 0.66 19.75
C GLY A 33 -0.90 -0.82 19.48
N GLN A 34 -2.15 -1.23 19.21
CA GLN A 34 -2.49 -2.62 19.00
C GLN A 34 -1.92 -3.14 17.68
N GLU A 35 -1.38 -4.36 17.69
CA GLU A 35 -0.89 -5.03 16.49
C GLU A 35 -1.73 -6.25 16.13
N ARG A 36 -1.86 -6.49 14.82
CA ARG A 36 -2.51 -7.66 14.23
C ARG A 36 -1.66 -8.19 13.10
N ARG A 37 -1.34 -9.48 13.15
CA ARG A 37 -0.69 -10.17 12.04
C ARG A 37 -1.72 -10.99 11.29
N VAL A 38 -2.04 -10.56 10.08
CA VAL A 38 -2.91 -11.34 9.19
C VAL A 38 -2.07 -12.46 8.56
N PRO A 39 -2.49 -13.74 8.68
CA PRO A 39 -1.74 -14.87 8.12
C PRO A 39 -1.46 -14.71 6.63
N ALA A 40 -0.25 -15.10 6.21
CA ALA A 40 0.29 -14.91 4.85
C ALA A 40 -0.27 -15.88 3.79
N HIS A 41 -1.51 -16.37 3.97
CA HIS A 41 -2.14 -17.33 3.07
C HIS A 41 -3.31 -16.70 2.31
N PRO A 42 -3.05 -15.71 1.44
CA PRO A 42 -4.09 -15.16 0.58
C PRO A 42 -4.54 -16.24 -0.43
N ARG A 43 -5.79 -16.14 -0.88
CA ARG A 43 -6.38 -17.06 -1.85
C ARG A 43 -5.67 -17.01 -3.20
N LEU A 44 -5.12 -15.86 -3.56
CA LEU A 44 -4.36 -15.64 -4.77
C LEU A 44 -3.17 -14.72 -4.48
N VAL A 45 -2.03 -15.00 -5.09
CA VAL A 45 -0.83 -14.17 -5.03
C VAL A 45 -0.43 -13.77 -6.45
N SER A 46 -0.08 -12.50 -6.64
CA SER A 46 0.47 -12.00 -7.91
C SER A 46 1.67 -11.09 -7.66
N HIS A 47 2.56 -10.96 -8.64
CA HIS A 47 3.61 -9.94 -8.64
C HIS A 47 3.18 -8.65 -9.36
N ASN A 48 1.95 -8.63 -9.90
CA ASN A 48 1.43 -7.54 -10.70
C ASN A 48 0.29 -6.83 -9.95
N GLN A 49 0.59 -5.63 -9.42
CA GLN A 49 -0.37 -4.82 -8.68
C GLN A 49 -1.62 -4.44 -9.47
N PRO A 50 -1.53 -3.95 -10.73
CA PRO A 50 -2.70 -3.78 -11.59
C PRO A 50 -3.62 -5.00 -11.68
N ALA A 51 -3.07 -6.22 -11.72
CA ALA A 51 -3.88 -7.44 -11.78
C ALA A 51 -4.64 -7.69 -10.45
N VAL A 52 -3.98 -7.51 -9.30
CA VAL A 52 -4.63 -7.64 -7.98
C VAL A 52 -5.71 -6.56 -7.82
N ARG A 53 -5.43 -5.33 -8.24
CA ARG A 53 -6.39 -4.22 -8.22
C ARG A 53 -7.64 -4.54 -9.04
N GLN A 54 -7.49 -5.05 -10.25
CA GLN A 54 -8.62 -5.43 -11.11
C GLN A 54 -9.47 -6.55 -10.49
N LEU A 55 -8.84 -7.50 -9.77
CA LEU A 55 -9.56 -8.52 -9.01
C LEU A 55 -10.37 -7.92 -7.86
N CYS A 56 -9.81 -6.97 -7.11
CA CYS A 56 -10.54 -6.21 -6.10
C CYS A 56 -11.72 -5.43 -6.69
N GLU A 57 -11.51 -4.71 -7.79
CA GLU A 57 -12.56 -3.97 -8.49
C GLU A 57 -13.70 -4.88 -8.98
N SER A 58 -13.36 -6.13 -9.32
CA SER A 58 -14.33 -7.15 -9.76
C SER A 58 -14.97 -7.92 -8.60
N GLY A 59 -14.71 -7.52 -7.35
CA GLY A 59 -15.31 -8.11 -6.15
C GLY A 59 -14.72 -9.44 -5.71
N PHE A 60 -13.53 -9.83 -6.19
CA PHE A 60 -12.92 -11.10 -5.81
C PHE A 60 -12.28 -11.09 -4.43
N GLY A 61 -12.01 -9.94 -3.82
CA GLY A 61 -11.45 -9.91 -2.47
C GLY A 61 -10.83 -8.59 -2.04
N VAL A 62 -10.09 -8.66 -0.94
CA VAL A 62 -9.44 -7.54 -0.26
C VAL A 62 -7.93 -7.63 -0.46
N ALA A 63 -7.29 -6.50 -0.75
CA ALA A 63 -5.85 -6.42 -0.90
C ALA A 63 -5.30 -5.13 -0.30
N VAL A 64 -4.02 -5.15 0.06
CA VAL A 64 -3.25 -3.93 0.31
C VAL A 64 -2.58 -3.52 -1.00
N LEU A 65 -2.88 -2.30 -1.43
CA LEU A 65 -2.46 -1.72 -2.71
C LEU A 65 -1.84 -0.35 -2.44
N THR A 66 -0.92 0.11 -3.29
CA THR A 66 -0.34 1.44 -3.12
C THR A 66 -1.36 2.53 -3.47
N SER A 67 -1.35 3.63 -2.71
CA SER A 67 -2.31 4.73 -2.85
C SER A 67 -2.39 5.27 -4.28
N LEU A 68 -1.24 5.42 -4.95
CA LEU A 68 -1.16 5.94 -6.33
C LEU A 68 -2.08 5.19 -7.31
N ASP A 69 -2.11 3.87 -7.20
CA ASP A 69 -2.82 3.02 -8.16
C ASP A 69 -4.33 3.01 -7.94
N VAL A 70 -4.78 3.32 -6.72
CA VAL A 70 -6.19 3.17 -6.29
C VAL A 70 -6.92 4.48 -6.09
N MET A 71 -6.21 5.62 -5.98
CA MET A 71 -6.83 6.93 -5.78
C MET A 71 -8.00 7.25 -6.72
N PRO A 72 -7.88 7.07 -8.06
CA PRO A 72 -9.01 7.34 -8.96
C PRO A 72 -10.20 6.39 -8.75
N LEU A 73 -9.93 5.16 -8.30
CA LEU A 73 -10.94 4.13 -8.09
C LEU A 73 -11.68 4.34 -6.77
N LEU A 74 -10.99 4.83 -5.73
CA LEU A 74 -11.60 5.29 -4.50
C LEU A 74 -12.50 6.51 -4.76
N ALA A 75 -12.00 7.49 -5.52
CA ALA A 75 -12.75 8.70 -5.86
C ALA A 75 -14.03 8.40 -6.69
N SER A 76 -13.99 7.38 -7.54
CA SER A 76 -15.14 6.94 -8.34
C SER A 76 -16.05 5.92 -7.64
N GLY A 77 -15.72 5.50 -6.40
CA GLY A 77 -16.49 4.48 -5.67
C GLY A 77 -16.36 3.07 -6.24
N ARG A 78 -15.44 2.82 -7.17
CA ARG A 78 -15.14 1.50 -7.73
C ARG A 78 -14.34 0.62 -6.77
N LEU A 79 -13.63 1.24 -5.84
CA LEU A 79 -13.02 0.60 -4.68
C LEU A 79 -13.48 1.31 -3.41
N LEU A 80 -13.47 0.56 -2.30
CA LEU A 80 -13.73 1.07 -0.96
C LEU A 80 -12.47 0.89 -0.11
N ARG A 81 -12.10 1.91 0.66
CA ARG A 81 -11.04 1.79 1.67
C ARG A 81 -11.60 1.04 2.88
N LEU A 82 -11.01 -0.11 3.20
CA LEU A 82 -11.32 -0.86 4.41
C LEU A 82 -10.31 -0.56 5.51
N LEU A 83 -10.69 -0.83 6.76
CA LEU A 83 -9.81 -0.73 7.93
C LEU A 83 -9.12 0.65 8.07
N PRO A 84 -9.85 1.78 8.00
CA PRO A 84 -9.25 3.12 7.93
C PRO A 84 -8.41 3.48 9.17
N GLU A 85 -8.72 2.87 10.33
CA GLU A 85 -8.03 3.07 11.61
C GLU A 85 -6.75 2.23 11.76
N TRP A 86 -6.44 1.38 10.76
CA TRP A 86 -5.27 0.50 10.79
C TRP A 86 -4.27 0.88 9.71
N GLU A 87 -2.99 0.80 10.08
CA GLU A 87 -1.87 1.06 9.19
C GLU A 87 -1.06 -0.20 8.95
N VAL A 88 -0.51 -0.32 7.76
CA VAL A 88 0.51 -1.32 7.41
C VAL A 88 1.86 -0.62 7.29
N PRO A 89 2.99 -1.36 7.36
CA PRO A 89 4.31 -0.76 7.22
C PRO A 89 4.42 -0.02 5.89
N ALA A 90 4.94 1.21 5.94
CA ALA A 90 5.18 2.00 4.76
C ALA A 90 6.15 1.28 3.81
N LEU A 91 5.88 1.37 2.50
CA LEU A 91 6.79 0.87 1.49
C LEU A 91 7.91 1.89 1.27
N PRO A 92 9.17 1.58 1.59
CA PRO A 92 10.25 2.54 1.42
C PRO A 92 10.54 2.78 -0.07
N VAL A 93 10.67 4.06 -0.45
CA VAL A 93 11.00 4.48 -1.82
C VAL A 93 12.40 5.08 -1.82
N TRP A 94 13.27 4.56 -2.69
CA TRP A 94 14.66 4.98 -2.79
C TRP A 94 14.98 5.51 -4.18
N ALA A 95 15.72 6.62 -4.24
CA ALA A 95 16.37 7.07 -5.48
C ALA A 95 17.75 6.40 -5.60
N VAL A 96 17.89 5.42 -6.50
CA VAL A 96 19.15 4.72 -6.72
C VAL A 96 19.89 5.36 -7.90
N THR A 97 21.07 5.91 -7.65
CA THR A 97 21.93 6.50 -8.69
C THR A 97 23.32 5.87 -8.70
N PRO A 98 23.97 5.73 -9.87
CA PRO A 98 25.37 5.32 -9.93
C PRO A 98 26.26 6.27 -9.11
N HIS A 99 27.22 5.73 -8.37
CA HIS A 99 28.16 6.54 -7.61
C HIS A 99 29.11 7.28 -8.57
N ARG A 100 28.85 8.57 -8.79
CA ARG A 100 29.76 9.49 -9.48
C ARG A 100 30.19 10.55 -8.48
N GLN A 101 31.49 10.85 -8.43
CA GLN A 101 32.09 11.82 -7.49
C GLN A 101 31.35 13.18 -7.48
N THR A 102 30.69 13.55 -8.58
CA THR A 102 29.72 14.64 -8.63
C THR A 102 28.43 14.15 -9.29
N GLN A 103 27.29 14.25 -8.59
CA GLN A 103 25.99 14.03 -9.21
C GLN A 103 25.67 15.20 -10.14
N PRO A 104 25.36 14.96 -11.43
CA PRO A 104 24.99 16.03 -12.35
C PRO A 104 23.79 16.84 -11.83
N ALA A 105 23.79 18.16 -12.05
CA ALA A 105 22.73 19.04 -11.57
C ALA A 105 21.32 18.57 -11.96
N LYS A 106 21.14 18.06 -13.20
CA LYS A 106 19.87 17.49 -13.67
C LYS A 106 19.37 16.30 -12.85
N VAL A 107 20.28 15.48 -12.31
CA VAL A 107 19.92 14.31 -11.50
C VAL A 107 19.45 14.78 -10.12
N ARG A 108 20.17 15.71 -9.50
CA ARG A 108 19.75 16.32 -8.23
C ARG A 108 18.38 16.97 -8.35
N GLN A 109 18.17 17.77 -9.41
CA GLN A 109 16.88 18.40 -9.66
C GLN A 109 15.76 17.38 -9.90
N ALA A 110 16.03 16.30 -10.64
CA ALA A 110 15.03 15.26 -10.85
C ALA A 110 14.65 14.54 -9.54
N ILE A 111 15.62 14.22 -8.68
CA ILE A 111 15.37 13.60 -7.37
C ILE A 111 14.52 14.52 -6.49
N GLU A 112 14.85 15.81 -6.44
CA GLU A 112 14.10 16.81 -5.67
C GLU A 112 12.65 16.93 -6.16
N LEU A 113 12.45 17.05 -7.47
CA LEU A 113 11.12 17.12 -8.07
C LEU A 113 10.29 15.85 -7.83
N LEU A 114 10.92 14.68 -7.95
CA LEU A 114 10.27 13.40 -7.67
C LEU A 114 9.93 13.27 -6.18
N GLY A 115 10.82 13.66 -5.27
CA GLY A 115 10.56 13.69 -3.84
C GLY A 115 9.36 14.56 -3.48
N GLY A 116 9.33 15.80 -3.98
CA GLY A 116 8.20 16.71 -3.78
C GLY A 116 6.90 16.24 -4.46
N TYR A 117 6.98 15.49 -5.56
CA TYR A 117 5.81 14.82 -6.13
C TYR A 117 5.29 13.70 -5.21
N LEU A 118 6.18 12.83 -4.74
CA LEU A 118 5.82 11.67 -3.93
C LEU A 118 5.20 12.08 -2.58
N GLN A 119 5.70 13.14 -1.94
CA GLN A 119 5.16 13.67 -0.68
C GLN A 119 3.71 14.17 -0.80
N ARG A 120 3.22 14.46 -2.02
CA ARG A 120 1.82 14.88 -2.25
C ARG A 120 0.85 13.71 -2.34
N ILE A 121 1.35 12.48 -2.36
CA ILE A 121 0.52 11.28 -2.45
C ILE A 121 -0.05 10.98 -1.06
N PRO A 122 -1.37 10.74 -0.93
CA PRO A 122 -1.98 10.30 0.32
C PRO A 122 -1.30 9.05 0.90
N GLY A 123 -0.87 9.13 2.16
CA GLY A 123 -0.17 8.05 2.86
C GLY A 123 1.34 7.99 2.59
N ALA A 124 1.90 8.89 1.76
CA ALA A 124 3.34 9.08 1.73
C ALA A 124 3.80 9.75 3.03
N THR A 125 4.82 9.17 3.65
CA THR A 125 5.48 9.72 4.83
C THR A 125 6.94 9.99 4.52
N ASP A 126 7.48 11.08 5.05
CA ASP A 126 8.91 11.34 5.00
C ASP A 126 9.53 10.81 6.30
N PRO A 127 10.36 9.76 6.26
CA PRO A 127 10.98 9.22 7.46
C PRO A 127 12.00 10.17 8.11
N ALA A 128 12.38 11.26 7.43
CA ALA A 128 13.29 12.29 7.94
C ALA A 128 12.59 13.56 8.45
N ALA A 129 11.26 13.65 8.34
CA ALA A 129 10.44 14.75 8.88
C ALA A 129 9.94 14.45 10.28
#